data_AF-A0A7S2I5I5-F1
#
_entry.id   AF-A0A7S2I5I5-F1
#
_cell.length_a   1.000
_cell.length_b   1.000
_cell.length_c   1.000
_cell.angle_alpha   90.00
_cell.angle_beta   90.00
_cell.angle_gamma   90.00
#
_symmetry.space_group_name_H-M   'P 1'
#
loop_
_entity.id
_entity.type
_entity.pdbx_description
1 polymer ?
#
loop_
_entity_poly.entity_id
_entity_poly.type
_entity_poly.pdbx_seq_one_letter_code
_entity_poly.pdbx_strand_id
1 'polypeptide(L)'
;MMNRKQAANMLLSGAVLGLLGVLLAVVVEVSGIWTSCACDRFGQAFRSGNSYFPATLSEMVFSYAFPEGKVFWAFEIVCGWLIFSSHFPLMLGSASTSVESSICGISYARLRQYLAP
;
A
#
# COMPACT_ATOMS: atom_id res chain seq x y z
N MET A 1 -23.37 6.33 13.23
CA MET A 1 -22.03 5.97 13.77
C MET A 1 -21.43 4.68 13.17
N MET A 2 -22.22 3.80 12.55
CA MET A 2 -21.76 2.50 12.02
C MET A 2 -20.75 2.60 10.85
N ASN A 3 -20.76 3.70 10.08
CA ASN A 3 -19.89 3.85 8.90
C ASN A 3 -18.42 4.17 9.19
N ARG A 4 -18.08 4.78 10.35
CA ARG A 4 -16.69 5.19 10.65
C ARG A 4 -15.80 4.00 11.04
N LYS A 5 -16.35 3.06 11.82
CA LYS A 5 -15.63 1.84 12.22
C LYS A 5 -15.32 0.96 11.02
N GLN A 6 -16.27 0.83 10.09
CA GLN A 6 -16.08 0.05 8.86
C GLN A 6 -15.02 0.67 7.94
N ALA A 7 -15.05 1.99 7.75
CA ALA A 7 -14.02 2.71 6.98
C ALA A 7 -12.62 2.54 7.60
N ALA A 8 -12.49 2.69 8.92
CA ALA A 8 -11.23 2.48 9.64
C ALA A 8 -10.72 1.03 9.50
N ASN A 9 -11.62 0.05 9.61
CA ASN A 9 -11.26 -1.37 9.44
C ASN A 9 -10.80 -1.67 8.00
N MET A 10 -11.43 -1.09 6.99
CA MET A 10 -11.02 -1.24 5.59
C MET A 10 -9.63 -0.66 5.35
N LEU A 11 -9.35 0.54 5.88
CA LEU A 11 -8.04 1.17 5.77
C LEU A 11 -6.95 0.34 6.48
N LEU A 12 -7.23 -0.12 7.70
CA LEU A 12 -6.30 -0.98 8.44
C LEU A 12 -6.06 -2.30 7.72
N SER A 13 -7.11 -2.93 7.18
CA SER A 13 -6.96 -4.17 6.40
C SER A 13 -6.15 -3.96 5.12
N GLY A 14 -6.35 -2.85 4.40
CA GLY A 14 -5.56 -2.48 3.23
C GLY A 14 -4.09 -2.29 3.58
N ALA A 15 -3.79 -1.51 4.63
CA ALA A 15 -2.43 -1.29 5.09
C ALA A 15 -1.70 -2.58 5.49
N VAL A 16 -2.39 -3.50 6.20
CA VAL A 16 -1.85 -4.81 6.57
C VAL A 16 -1.57 -5.65 5.31
N LEU A 17 -2.47 -5.63 4.32
CA LEU A 17 -2.29 -6.35 3.06
C LEU A 17 -1.12 -5.81 2.23
N GLY A 18 -0.93 -4.49 2.17
CA GLY A 18 0.23 -3.87 1.51
C GLY A 18 1.55 -4.30 2.17
N LEU A 19 1.63 -4.21 3.49
CA LEU A 19 2.81 -4.67 4.25
C LEU A 19 3.08 -6.17 4.04
N LEU A 20 2.02 -6.99 4.03
CA LEU A 20 2.14 -8.43 3.80
C LEU A 20 2.58 -8.74 2.36
N GLY A 21 2.13 -7.97 1.37
CA GLY A 21 2.59 -8.05 -0.01
C GLY A 21 4.10 -7.79 -0.16
N VAL A 22 4.61 -6.74 0.49
CA VAL A 22 6.06 -6.46 0.53
C VAL A 22 6.82 -7.60 1.19
N LEU A 23 6.36 -8.08 2.34
CA LEU A 23 7.04 -9.15 3.08
C LEU A 23 7.10 -10.44 2.26
N LEU A 24 5.99 -10.84 1.65
CA LEU A 24 5.96 -12.04 0.80
C LEU A 24 6.87 -11.91 -0.42
N ALA A 25 6.93 -10.74 -1.06
CA ALA A 25 7.83 -10.52 -2.20
C ALA A 25 9.31 -10.69 -1.79
N VAL A 26 9.70 -10.18 -0.61
CA VAL A 26 11.06 -10.38 -0.07
C VAL A 26 11.32 -11.85 0.22
N VAL A 27 10.37 -12.57 0.82
CA VAL A 27 10.54 -14.01 1.10
C VAL A 27 10.73 -14.81 -0.19
N VAL A 28 9.97 -14.49 -1.24
CA VAL A 28 10.11 -15.12 -2.57
C VAL A 28 11.50 -14.85 -3.13
N GLU A 29 11.98 -13.61 -3.10
CA GLU A 29 13.32 -13.24 -3.60
C GLU A 29 14.44 -13.99 -2.86
N VAL A 30 14.38 -13.99 -1.52
CA VAL A 30 15.37 -14.71 -0.68
C VAL A 30 15.34 -16.21 -0.98
N SER A 31 14.15 -16.80 -1.12
CA SER A 31 14.01 -18.21 -1.49
C SER A 31 14.55 -18.51 -2.90
N GLY A 32 14.37 -17.57 -3.83
CA GLY A 32 14.91 -17.64 -5.19
C GLY A 32 16.44 -17.67 -5.18
N ILE A 33 17.07 -16.86 -4.34
CA ILE A 33 18.54 -16.82 -4.20
C ILE A 33 19.10 -18.13 -3.63
N TRP A 34 18.36 -18.79 -2.74
CA TRP A 34 18.82 -20.04 -2.12
C TRP A 34 18.63 -21.25 -3.04
N THR A 35 17.66 -21.19 -3.95
CA THR A 35 17.30 -22.31 -4.84
C THR A 35 17.86 -22.17 -6.25
N SER A 36 18.14 -20.96 -6.71
CA SER A 36 18.60 -20.69 -8.06
C SER A 36 20.12 -20.67 -8.13
N CYS A 37 20.69 -21.22 -9.21
CA CYS A 37 22.10 -20.98 -9.54
C CYS A 37 22.32 -19.48 -9.76
N ALA A 38 23.45 -18.97 -9.24
CA ALA A 38 23.87 -17.57 -9.37
C ALA A 38 24.19 -17.20 -10.83
N CYS A 39 23.15 -17.06 -11.64
CA CYS A 39 23.22 -16.68 -13.05
C CYS A 39 22.58 -15.30 -13.24
N ASP A 40 23.20 -14.50 -14.08
CA ASP A 40 22.69 -13.21 -14.56
C ASP A 40 21.47 -13.42 -15.47
N ARG A 41 20.77 -12.34 -15.82
CA ARG A 41 19.61 -12.32 -16.72
C ARG A 41 19.89 -12.92 -18.11
N PHE A 42 21.17 -13.02 -18.49
CA PHE A 42 21.63 -13.66 -19.72
C PHE A 42 22.06 -15.13 -19.54
N GLY A 43 21.78 -15.72 -18.38
CA GLY A 43 22.16 -17.10 -18.05
C GLY A 43 23.65 -17.30 -17.74
N GLN A 44 24.42 -16.21 -17.58
CA GLN A 44 25.84 -16.28 -17.29
C GLN A 44 26.09 -16.31 -15.78
N ALA A 45 26.96 -17.19 -15.30
CA ALA A 45 27.28 -17.21 -13.87
C ALA A 45 27.91 -15.88 -13.41
N PHE A 46 27.48 -15.37 -12.25
CA PHE A 46 28.11 -14.19 -11.66
C PHE A 46 29.58 -14.49 -11.30
N ARG A 47 30.49 -13.56 -11.59
CA ARG A 47 31.93 -13.70 -11.26
C ARG A 47 32.19 -13.87 -9.75
N SER A 48 31.29 -13.36 -8.91
CA SER A 48 31.33 -13.51 -7.45
C SER A 48 30.93 -14.91 -6.98
N GLY A 49 30.32 -15.72 -7.84
CA GLY A 49 29.69 -17.00 -7.46
C GLY A 49 28.40 -16.85 -6.64
N ASN A 50 27.99 -15.63 -6.31
CA ASN A 50 26.82 -15.33 -5.50
C ASN A 50 25.71 -14.70 -6.35
N SER A 51 24.46 -15.08 -6.08
CA SER A 51 23.28 -14.48 -6.72
C SER A 51 23.17 -13.01 -6.33
N TYR A 52 22.76 -12.18 -7.28
CA TYR A 52 22.51 -10.76 -7.07
C TYR A 52 21.25 -10.58 -6.21
N PHE A 53 21.36 -9.83 -5.10
CA PHE A 53 20.20 -9.36 -4.33
C PHE A 53 19.92 -7.90 -4.68
N PRO A 54 18.68 -7.55 -5.06
CA PRO A 54 18.32 -6.19 -5.46
C PRO A 54 18.52 -5.19 -4.32
N ALA A 55 19.05 -4.01 -4.64
CA ALA A 55 19.32 -2.99 -3.62
C ALA A 55 18.06 -2.23 -3.18
N THR A 56 17.01 -2.25 -4.01
CA THR A 56 15.76 -1.52 -3.78
C THR A 56 14.54 -2.39 -4.07
N LEU A 57 13.44 -2.14 -3.35
CA LEU A 57 12.15 -2.80 -3.63
C LEU A 57 11.70 -2.56 -5.07
N SER A 58 11.90 -1.34 -5.60
CA SER A 58 11.56 -1.00 -6.98
C SER A 58 12.28 -1.85 -8.01
N GLU A 59 13.52 -2.28 -7.72
CA GLU A 59 14.28 -3.16 -8.59
C GLU A 59 13.81 -4.61 -8.48
N MET A 60 13.52 -5.07 -7.25
CA MET A 60 12.97 -6.39 -6.98
C MET A 60 11.63 -6.61 -7.68
N VAL A 61 10.73 -5.63 -7.64
CA VAL A 61 9.37 -5.74 -8.21
C VAL A 61 9.22 -5.08 -9.58
N PHE A 62 10.35 -4.76 -10.24
CA PHE A 62 10.38 -4.02 -11.51
C PHE A 62 9.58 -4.71 -12.62
N SER A 63 9.63 -6.05 -12.66
CA SER A 63 8.98 -6.83 -13.71
C SER A 63 7.94 -7.80 -13.14
N TYR A 64 6.72 -7.71 -13.66
CA TYR A 64 5.62 -8.63 -13.35
C TYR A 64 5.83 -10.04 -13.93
N ALA A 65 6.85 -10.25 -14.76
CA ALA A 65 7.16 -11.57 -15.30
C ALA A 65 7.67 -12.52 -14.20
N PHE A 66 8.38 -11.96 -13.22
CA PHE A 66 8.99 -12.70 -12.12
C PHE A 66 8.01 -12.93 -10.94
N PRO A 67 8.17 -14.01 -10.17
CA PRO A 67 7.23 -14.39 -9.12
C PRO A 67 7.09 -13.34 -8.01
N GLU A 68 8.18 -12.70 -7.60
CA GLU A 68 8.22 -11.64 -6.59
C GLU A 68 7.38 -10.43 -7.02
N GLY A 69 7.50 -10.01 -8.29
CA GLY A 69 6.69 -8.95 -8.87
C GLY A 69 5.20 -9.31 -8.91
N LYS A 70 4.85 -10.54 -9.28
CA LYS A 70 3.43 -10.99 -9.34
C LYS A 70 2.76 -10.93 -7.97
N VAL A 71 3.44 -11.44 -6.94
CA VAL A 71 2.91 -11.45 -5.58
C VAL A 71 2.75 -10.02 -5.08
N PHE A 72 3.79 -9.19 -5.23
CA PHE A 72 3.73 -7.78 -4.82
C PHE A 72 2.55 -7.03 -5.45
N TRP A 73 2.42 -7.10 -6.79
CA TRP A 73 1.37 -6.39 -7.51
C TRP A 73 -0.03 -6.88 -7.17
N ALA A 74 -0.23 -8.19 -6.96
CA ALA A 74 -1.52 -8.73 -6.57
C ALA A 74 -1.98 -8.15 -5.21
N PHE A 75 -1.09 -8.10 -4.22
CA PHE A 75 -1.41 -7.55 -2.92
C PHE A 75 -1.57 -6.03 -2.94
N GLU A 76 -0.73 -5.29 -3.67
CA GLU A 76 -0.83 -3.84 -3.77
C GLU A 76 -2.10 -3.37 -4.50
N ILE A 77 -2.56 -4.08 -5.52
CA ILE A 77 -3.83 -3.77 -6.18
C ILE A 77 -5.01 -3.93 -5.20
N VAL A 78 -5.02 -5.00 -4.41
CA VAL A 78 -6.07 -5.24 -3.40
C VAL A 78 -5.97 -4.22 -2.26
N CYS A 79 -4.76 -3.91 -1.79
CA CYS A 79 -4.48 -2.86 -0.82
C CYS A 79 -5.03 -1.50 -1.29
N GLY A 80 -4.63 -1.09 -2.50
CA GLY A 80 -5.10 0.13 -3.14
C GLY A 80 -6.61 0.15 -3.27
N TRP A 81 -7.22 -0.94 -3.74
CA TRP A 81 -8.68 -1.06 -3.85
C TRP A 81 -9.38 -0.86 -2.50
N LEU A 82 -8.89 -1.48 -1.43
CA LEU A 82 -9.46 -1.35 -0.08
C LEU A 82 -9.29 0.06 0.48
N ILE A 83 -8.12 0.67 0.28
CA ILE A 83 -7.84 2.05 0.72
C ILE A 83 -8.72 3.04 -0.03
N PHE A 84 -8.81 2.96 -1.36
CA PHE A 84 -9.67 3.84 -2.16
C PHE A 84 -11.15 3.62 -1.85
N SER A 85 -11.57 2.36 -1.67
CA SER A 85 -12.97 2.03 -1.33
C SER A 85 -13.35 2.48 0.07
N SER A 86 -12.39 2.65 0.99
CA SER A 86 -12.65 3.00 2.39
C SER A 86 -13.34 4.36 2.62
N HIS A 87 -13.66 5.12 1.56
CA HIS A 87 -14.36 6.42 1.63
C HIS A 87 -13.68 7.41 2.59
N PHE A 88 -12.39 7.18 2.89
CA PHE A 88 -11.61 7.97 3.83
C PHE A 88 -11.50 9.45 3.41
N PRO A 89 -11.37 9.82 2.11
CA PRO A 89 -11.35 11.23 1.69
C PRO A 89 -12.65 11.98 2.04
N LEU A 90 -13.80 11.28 2.02
CA LEU A 90 -15.12 11.88 2.28
C LEU A 90 -15.44 11.96 3.78
N MET A 91 -14.82 11.10 4.60
CA MET A 91 -15.03 11.05 6.05
C MET A 91 -14.05 11.95 6.84
N LEU A 92 -13.00 12.46 6.18
CA LEU A 92 -11.97 13.36 6.69
C LEU A 92 -12.43 14.82 6.93
N GLY A 93 -13.71 15.04 7.23
CA GLY A 93 -14.23 16.32 7.75
C GLY A 93 -13.61 16.77 9.08
N SER A 94 -12.54 16.10 9.55
CA SER A 94 -11.71 16.44 10.71
C SER A 94 -10.36 17.07 10.35
N ALA A 95 -10.00 17.18 9.06
CA ALA A 95 -8.78 17.89 8.63
C ALA A 95 -8.96 19.42 8.59
N SER A 96 -10.18 19.94 8.75
CA SER A 96 -10.41 21.34 9.09
C SER A 96 -10.14 21.53 10.59
N THR A 97 -8.88 21.49 10.99
CA THR A 97 -8.43 22.09 12.24
C THR A 97 -8.37 23.60 12.07
N SER A 98 -9.54 24.24 12.09
CA SER A 98 -9.65 25.54 12.75
C SER A 98 -10.32 25.27 14.07
N VAL A 99 -9.77 25.83 15.15
CA VAL A 99 -10.46 25.96 16.43
C VAL A 99 -11.66 26.88 16.18
N GLU A 100 -12.71 26.34 15.58
CA GLU A 100 -13.96 27.05 15.37
C GLU A 100 -14.74 26.94 16.66
N SER A 101 -14.68 28.04 17.43
CA SER A 101 -15.67 28.39 18.43
C SER A 101 -17.07 28.17 17.83
N SER A 102 -17.68 27.06 18.22
CA SER A 102 -19.03 26.70 17.83
C SER A 102 -20.01 27.67 18.48
N ILE A 103 -20.49 28.66 17.72
CA ILE A 103 -21.67 29.43 18.12
C ILE A 103 -22.87 28.50 17.95
N CYS A 104 -23.54 28.16 19.06
CA CYS A 104 -24.73 27.31 19.08
C CYS A 104 -24.53 25.85 18.62
N GLY A 105 -23.35 25.27 18.80
CA GLY A 105 -23.11 23.83 18.60
C GLY A 105 -23.08 23.34 17.14
N ILE A 106 -23.16 24.25 16.18
CA ILE A 106 -23.06 23.96 14.74
C ILE A 106 -21.71 24.49 14.25
N SER A 107 -20.86 23.61 13.72
CA SER A 107 -19.57 23.99 13.12
C SER A 107 -19.81 24.69 11.78
N TYR A 108 -19.13 25.81 11.56
CA TYR A 108 -19.24 26.61 10.34
C TYR A 108 -18.80 25.80 9.11
N ALA A 109 -17.81 24.92 9.27
CA ALA A 109 -17.42 23.94 8.25
C ALA A 109 -18.58 23.02 7.79
N ARG A 110 -19.53 22.66 8.67
CA ARG A 110 -20.74 21.90 8.26
C ARG A 110 -21.73 22.77 7.50
N LEU A 111 -21.82 24.05 7.82
CA LEU A 111 -22.78 24.97 7.19
C LEU A 111 -22.43 25.19 5.71
N ARG A 112 -21.13 25.27 5.38
CA ARG A 112 -20.63 25.41 4.01
C ARG A 112 -20.86 24.20 3.11
N GLN A 113 -21.15 23.02 3.68
CA GLN A 113 -21.52 21.83 2.90
C GLN A 113 -22.96 21.87 2.40
N TYR A 114 -23.84 22.62 3.05
CA TYR A 114 -25.24 22.84 2.63
C TYR A 114 -25.42 24.10 1.78
N LEU A 115 -24.43 24.99 1.84
CA LEU A 115 -24.31 26.18 1.00
C LEU A 115 -23.15 25.94 0.02
N ALA A 116 -23.33 25.03 -0.94
CA ALA A 116 -22.56 25.05 -2.18
C ALA A 116 -22.87 26.37 -2.94
N PRO A 117 -21.95 26.91 -3.77
CA PRO A 117 -22.08 28.25 -4.35
C PRO A 117 -23.37 28.48 -5.14
#